data_AF-A0A537GGV4-F1
#
_entry.id   AF-A0A537GGV4-F1
#
_cell.length_a   1.000
_cell.length_b   1.000
_cell.length_c   1.000
_cell.angle_alpha   90.00
_cell.angle_beta   90.00
_cell.angle_gamma   90.00
#
_symmetry.space_group_name_H-M   'P 1'
#
loop_
_entity.id
_entity.type
_entity.pdbx_description
1 polymer ?
#
loop_
_entity_poly.entity_id
_entity_poly.type
_entity_poly.pdbx_seq_one_letter_code
_entity_poly.pdbx_strand_id
1 'polypeptide(L)' 'MRDRDVMNLLDQIELYVLSVEGKRVAQKDYWLFIYNSMKSGLLMTEVMEKHLQYKLEALGVKNHRP' A
#
# COMPACT_ATOMS: atom_id res chain seq x y z
N MET A 1 2.88 -14.08 11.25
CA MET A 1 1.71 -13.60 10.48
C MET A 1 2.06 -13.76 9.01
N ARG A 2 1.20 -14.33 8.15
CA ARG A 2 1.55 -14.50 6.73
C ARG A 2 1.38 -13.18 5.99
N ASP A 3 2.12 -12.98 4.90
CA ASP A 3 2.03 -11.76 4.08
C ASP A 3 0.59 -11.42 3.71
N ARG A 4 -0.23 -12.45 3.40
CA ARG A 4 -1.66 -12.31 3.12
C ARG A 4 -2.44 -11.66 4.26
N ASP A 5 -2.16 -12.04 5.50
CA ASP A 5 -2.87 -11.55 6.67
C ASP A 5 -2.52 -10.06 6.91
N VAL A 6 -1.26 -9.67 6.66
CA VAL A 6 -0.83 -8.26 6.71
C VAL A 6 -1.49 -7.45 5.59
N MET A 7 -1.49 -7.94 4.35
CA MET A 7 -2.10 -7.22 3.23
C MET A 7 -3.61 -7.04 3.43
N ASN A 8 -4.31 -8.05 3.94
CA ASN A 8 -5.72 -7.95 4.29
C ASN A 8 -5.97 -6.87 5.35
N LEU A 9 -5.09 -6.74 6.35
CA LEU A 9 -5.21 -5.70 7.37
C LEU A 9 -5.00 -4.30 6.78
N LEU A 10 -3.98 -4.15 5.93
CA LEU A 10 -3.69 -2.87 5.26
C LEU A 10 -4.84 -2.43 4.34
N ASP A 11 -5.49 -3.38 3.67
CA ASP A 11 -6.70 -3.12 2.87
C ASP A 11 -7.88 -2.66 3.74
N GLN A 12 -8.07 -3.25 4.93
CA GLN A 12 -9.13 -2.81 5.84
C GLN A 12 -8.89 -1.40 6.39
N ILE A 13 -7.63 -1.06 6.70
CA ILE A 13 -7.25 0.28 7.15
C ILE A 13 -7.48 1.30 6.03
N GLU A 14 -7.17 0.96 4.78
CA GLU A 14 -7.48 1.82 3.63
C GLU A 14 -8.98 2.16 3.60
N LEU A 15 -9.84 1.13 3.67
CA LEU A 15 -11.29 1.31 3.63
C LEU A 15 -11.79 2.20 4.77
N TYR A 16 -11.23 2.03 5.97
CA TYR A 16 -11.52 2.89 7.10
C TYR A 16 -11.12 4.34 6.84
N VAL A 17 -9.88 4.58 6.42
CA VAL A 17 -9.39 5.94 6.11
C VAL A 17 -10.27 6.61 5.05
N LEU A 18 -10.67 5.87 4.01
CA LEU A 18 -11.57 6.40 2.97
C LEU A 18 -12.97 6.70 3.47
N SER A 19 -13.49 5.90 4.40
CA SER A 19 -14.78 6.15 5.02
C SER A 19 -14.79 7.44 5.85
N VAL A 20 -13.64 7.81 6.42
CA VAL A 20 -13.48 8.99 7.29
C VAL A 20 -13.12 10.25 6.49
N GLU A 21 -12.18 10.17 5.55
CA GLU A 21 -11.63 11.35 4.86
C GLU A 21 -12.15 11.57 3.43
N GLY A 22 -12.82 10.57 2.85
CA GLY A 22 -13.59 10.68 1.61
C GLY A 22 -12.85 11.35 0.45
N LYS A 23 -11.82 10.69 -0.15
CA LYS A 23 -11.26 11.08 -1.47
C LYS A 23 -10.25 10.06 -2.03
N ARG A 24 -10.16 10.01 -3.36
CA ARG A 24 -9.21 9.19 -4.15
C ARG A 24 -7.73 9.60 -3.96
N VAL A 25 -7.49 10.88 -3.63
CA VAL A 25 -6.13 11.40 -3.32
C VAL A 25 -5.61 10.74 -2.04
N ALA A 26 -6.47 10.51 -1.05
CA ALA A 26 -6.10 9.85 0.20
C ALA A 26 -5.66 8.38 -0.01
N GLN A 27 -6.22 7.66 -0.99
CA GLN A 27 -5.77 6.29 -1.31
C GLN A 27 -4.33 6.26 -1.81
N LYS A 28 -3.97 7.19 -2.71
CA LYS A 28 -2.63 7.25 -3.27
C LYS A 28 -1.60 7.55 -2.18
N ASP A 29 -1.88 8.55 -1.35
CA ASP A 29 -0.95 8.97 -0.32
C ASP A 29 -0.79 7.89 0.77
N TYR A 30 -1.88 7.20 1.11
CA TYR A 30 -1.87 6.04 2.00
C TYR A 30 -0.95 4.93 1.49
N TRP A 31 -1.19 4.42 0.28
CA TRP A 31 -0.40 3.30 -0.24
C TRP A 31 1.07 3.67 -0.48
N LEU A 32 1.35 4.93 -0.83
CA LEU A 32 2.72 5.41 -0.97
C LEU A 32 3.43 5.47 0.39
N PHE A 33 2.74 5.94 1.43
CA PHE A 33 3.25 5.93 2.80
C PHE A 33 3.56 4.51 3.28
N ILE A 34 2.65 3.55 3.05
CA ILE A 34 2.87 2.14 3.41
C ILE A 34 4.07 1.56 2.66
N TYR A 35 4.17 1.78 1.34
CA TYR A 35 5.30 1.28 0.55
C TYR A 35 6.64 1.80 1.07
N ASN A 36 6.76 3.11 1.29
CA ASN A 36 7.99 3.74 1.79
C ASN A 36 8.34 3.27 3.20
N SER A 37 7.35 3.14 4.09
CA SER A 37 7.54 2.69 5.47
C SER A 37 8.01 1.24 5.53
N MET A 38 7.39 0.35 4.75
CA MET A 38 7.77 -1.07 4.72
C MET A 38 9.14 -1.28 4.06
N LYS A 39 9.45 -0.53 3.00
CA LYS A 39 10.74 -0.60 2.30
C LYS A 39 11.89 -0.09 3.19
N SER A 40 11.69 1.03 3.89
CA SER A 40 12.71 1.59 4.79
C SER A 40 12.89 0.75 6.06
N GLY A 41 11.82 0.13 6.57
CA GLY A 41 11.89 -0.73 7.75
C GLY A 41 12.41 -2.15 7.51
N LEU A 42 12.79 -2.51 6.27
CA LEU A 42 13.14 -3.89 5.88
C LEU A 42 12.05 -4.92 6.21
N LEU A 43 10.79 -4.47 6.24
CA LEU A 43 9.61 -5.31 6.52
C LEU A 43 8.95 -5.83 5.23
N MET A 44 9.55 -5.51 4.07
CA MET A 44 9.00 -5.81 2.76
C MET A 44 9.50 -7.17 2.26
N THR A 45 8.57 -8.11 2.07
CA THR A 45 8.83 -9.33 1.30
C THR A 45 8.57 -9.08 -0.19
N GLU A 46 9.09 -9.94 -1.06
CA GLU A 46 8.84 -9.83 -2.52
C GLU A 46 7.34 -9.91 -2.86
N VAL A 47 6.59 -10.74 -2.13
CA VAL A 47 5.14 -10.90 -2.34
C VAL A 47 4.40 -9.62 -1.96
N MET A 48 4.77 -8.99 -0.85
CA MET A 48 4.21 -7.72 -0.41
C MET A 48 4.57 -6.59 -1.36
N GLU A 49 5.83 -6.53 -1.81
CA GLU A 49 6.27 -5.52 -2.77
C GLU A 49 5.46 -5.60 -4.06
N LYS A 50 5.29 -6.81 -4.61
CA LYS A 50 4.48 -7.01 -5.83
C LYS A 50 3.03 -6.57 -5.64
N HIS A 51 2.44 -6.87 -4.49
CA HIS A 51 1.07 -6.46 -4.19
C HIS A 51 0.94 -4.93 -4.08
N LEU A 52 1.87 -4.28 -3.35
CA LEU A 52 1.86 -2.82 -3.18
C LEU A 52 2.14 -2.09 -4.50
N GLN A 53 3.04 -2.60 -5.32
CA GLN A 53 3.28 -2.07 -6.66
C GLN A 53 2.00 -2.13 -7.51
N TYR A 54 1.28 -3.26 -7.52
CA TYR A 54 0.01 -3.38 -8.23
C TYR A 54 -1.03 -2.34 -7.77
N LYS A 55 -1.15 -2.12 -6.46
CA LYS A 55 -2.06 -1.10 -5.89
C LYS A 55 -1.67 0.32 -6.35
N LEU A 56 -0.38 0.64 -6.30
CA LEU A 56 0.15 1.94 -6.71
C LEU A 56 0.00 2.20 -8.21
N GLU A 57 0.25 1.18 -9.05
CA GLU A 57 0.04 1.25 -10.50
C GLU A 57 -1.44 1.51 -10.84
N ALA A 58 -2.37 0.83 -10.16
CA ALA A 58 -3.81 1.07 -10.32
C ALA A 58 -4.25 2.50 -9.95
N LEU A 59 -3.45 3.19 -9.12
CA LEU A 59 -3.64 4.58 -8.72
C LEU A 59 -2.85 5.57 -9.60
N GLY A 60 -2.23 5.09 -10.69
CA GLY A 60 -1.46 5.91 -11.62
C GLY A 60 -0.08 6.31 -11.12
N VAL A 61 0.41 5.69 -10.03
CA VAL A 61 1.77 5.88 -9.55
C VAL A 61 2.70 4.96 -10.34
N LYS A 62 3.48 5.55 -11.25
CA LYS A 62 4.57 4.84 -11.91
C LYS A 62 5.75 4.77 -10.94
N ASN A 63 5.82 3.72 -10.14
CA ASN A 63 7.04 3.44 -9.40
C ASN A 63 8.13 3.11 -10.42
N HIS A 64 9.14 3.98 -10.51
CA HIS A 64 10.37 3.65 -11.22
C HIS A 64 10.95 2.40 -10.58
N ARG A 65 10.97 1.29 -11.34
CA ARG A 65 11.87 0.18 -11.03
C ARG A 65 13.30 0.73 -11.03
N PRO A 66 14.13 0.43 -10.01
CA PRO A 66 15.57 0.47 -10.21
C PRO A 66 15.98 -0.55 -11.29
#